data_AF-W7DRR6-F1
#
_entry.id   AF-W7DRR6-F1
#
_cell.length_a   1.000
_cell.length_b   1.000
_cell.length_c   1.000
_cell.angle_alpha   90.00
_cell.angle_beta   90.00
_cell.angle_gamma   90.00
#
_symmetry.space_group_name_H-M   'P 1'
#
loop_
_entity.id
_entity.type
_entity.pdbx_description
1 polymer ?
#
loop_
_entity_poly.entity_id
_entity_poly.type
_entity_poly.pdbx_seq_one_letter_code
_entity_poly.pdbx_strand_id
1 'polypeptide(L)'
;MLIPKNLIIATGSRPRSLKGLPLDEKDVFSSDGALQMEALPKSILIVGGGVIGMEWASMLHDFGVEVTVLEYADRIIPTEDKEISKELTRLFKKEKKLK
;
A
#
# COMPACT_ATOMS: atom_id res chain seq x y z
N MET A 1 -22.98 13.73 -32.59
CA MET A 1 -21.55 13.44 -32.77
C MET A 1 -20.78 14.57 -32.10
N LEU A 2 -19.92 14.29 -31.13
CA LEU A 2 -19.05 15.32 -30.54
C LEU A 2 -17.83 15.47 -31.45
N ILE A 3 -17.68 16.61 -32.11
CA ILE A 3 -16.47 16.95 -32.89
C ILE A 3 -15.76 18.07 -32.13
N PRO A 4 -14.89 17.74 -31.17
CA PRO A 4 -14.21 18.75 -30.39
C PRO A 4 -13.03 19.35 -31.18
N LYS A 5 -12.82 20.66 -31.04
CA LYS A 5 -11.64 21.36 -31.58
C LYS A 5 -10.35 20.90 -30.89
N ASN A 6 -10.43 20.55 -29.61
CA ASN A 6 -9.33 20.06 -28.78
C ASN A 6 -9.87 19.01 -27.79
N LEU A 7 -9.08 17.95 -27.52
CA LEU A 7 -9.43 16.86 -26.60
C LEU A 7 -8.29 16.66 -25.59
N ILE A 8 -8.62 16.58 -24.30
CA ILE A 8 -7.69 16.18 -23.23
C ILE A 8 -8.20 14.87 -22.63
N ILE A 9 -7.33 13.86 -22.56
CA ILE A 9 -7.61 12.58 -21.91
C ILE A 9 -6.92 12.56 -20.56
N ALA A 10 -7.71 12.52 -19.48
CA ALA A 10 -7.22 12.59 -18.10
C ALA A 10 -8.00 11.62 -17.17
N THR A 11 -8.09 10.34 -17.57
CA THR A 11 -8.94 9.33 -16.90
C THR A 11 -8.33 8.74 -15.62
N GLY A 12 -7.13 9.18 -15.21
CA GLY A 12 -6.47 8.73 -13.98
C GLY A 12 -5.99 7.28 -14.01
N SER A 13 -5.89 6.69 -12.82
CA SER A 13 -5.40 5.33 -12.57
C SER A 13 -6.34 4.56 -11.64
N ARG A 14 -6.06 3.27 -11.44
CA ARG A 14 -6.81 2.39 -10.53
C ARG A 14 -5.86 1.40 -9.84
N PRO A 15 -6.20 0.90 -8.64
CA PRO A 15 -5.45 -0.16 -7.98
C PRO A 15 -5.28 -1.38 -8.88
N ARG A 16 -4.11 -2.01 -8.81
CA ARG A 16 -3.82 -3.25 -9.54
C ARG A 16 -4.08 -4.43 -8.60
N SER A 17 -4.83 -5.43 -9.07
CA SER A 17 -4.98 -6.71 -8.39
C SER A 17 -3.93 -7.72 -8.85
N LEU A 18 -3.67 -8.74 -8.02
CA LEU A 18 -2.81 -9.86 -8.38
C LEU A 18 -3.63 -10.94 -9.09
N LYS A 19 -3.01 -11.63 -10.05
CA LYS A 19 -3.67 -12.74 -10.76
C LYS A 19 -3.99 -13.86 -9.77
N GLY A 20 -5.25 -14.25 -9.69
CA GLY A 20 -5.74 -15.26 -8.74
C GLY A 20 -6.10 -14.72 -7.36
N LEU A 21 -5.95 -13.42 -7.12
CA LEU A 21 -6.33 -12.75 -5.87
C LEU A 21 -7.16 -11.49 -6.19
N PRO A 22 -8.44 -11.66 -6.58
CA PRO A 22 -9.32 -10.52 -6.86
C PRO A 22 -9.57 -9.71 -5.58
N LEU A 23 -9.74 -8.40 -5.75
CA LEU A 23 -10.14 -7.51 -4.66
C LEU A 23 -11.62 -7.72 -4.38
N ASP A 24 -11.97 -8.14 -3.17
CA ASP A 24 -13.36 -8.32 -2.72
C ASP A 24 -13.78 -7.27 -1.68
N GLU A 25 -12.82 -6.48 -1.20
CA GLU A 25 -12.99 -5.43 -0.18
C GLU A 25 -13.61 -5.96 1.13
N LYS A 26 -13.37 -7.24 1.43
CA LYS A 26 -13.78 -7.92 2.67
C LYS A 26 -12.62 -8.61 3.37
N ASP A 27 -11.84 -9.36 2.60
CA ASP A 27 -10.63 -10.04 3.07
C ASP A 27 -9.41 -9.60 2.24
N VAL A 28 -9.63 -9.24 0.97
CA VAL A 28 -8.61 -8.72 0.06
C VAL A 28 -8.99 -7.30 -0.36
N PHE A 29 -8.23 -6.35 0.16
CA PHE A 29 -8.54 -4.92 0.04
C PHE A 29 -7.64 -4.19 -0.96
N SER A 30 -8.21 -3.20 -1.63
CA SER A 30 -7.45 -2.06 -2.15
C SER A 30 -7.23 -1.01 -1.05
N SER A 31 -6.40 0.00 -1.33
CA SER A 31 -6.26 1.16 -0.44
C SER A 31 -7.60 1.88 -0.22
N ASP A 32 -8.48 1.88 -1.21
CA ASP A 32 -9.77 2.57 -1.14
C ASP A 32 -10.77 1.79 -0.29
N GLY A 33 -10.85 0.47 -0.46
CA GLY A 33 -11.70 -0.37 0.37
C GLY A 33 -11.20 -0.50 1.81
N ALA A 34 -9.88 -0.47 2.02
CA ALA A 34 -9.29 -0.43 3.36
C ALA A 34 -9.75 0.79 4.19
N LEU A 35 -10.04 1.93 3.56
CA LEU A 35 -10.60 3.11 4.24
C LEU A 35 -12.03 2.89 4.77
N GLN A 36 -12.75 1.90 4.23
CA GLN A 36 -14.12 1.59 4.61
C GLN A 36 -14.21 0.51 5.69
N MET A 37 -13.08 0.03 6.23
CA MET A 37 -13.07 -0.95 7.31
C MET A 37 -13.79 -0.38 8.56
N GLU A 38 -14.85 -1.05 9.00
CA GLU A 38 -15.58 -0.69 10.22
C GLU A 38 -14.84 -1.14 11.50
N ALA A 39 -13.97 -2.14 11.38
CA ALA A 39 -13.17 -2.67 12.48
C ALA A 39 -11.77 -3.04 11.98
N LEU A 40 -10.77 -2.86 12.85
CA LEU A 40 -9.39 -3.22 12.54
C LEU A 40 -9.14 -4.71 12.81
N PRO A 41 -8.43 -5.42 11.91
CA PRO A 41 -8.06 -6.81 12.14
C PRO A 41 -6.96 -6.91 13.20
N LYS A 42 -6.76 -8.12 13.75
CA LYS A 42 -5.61 -8.38 14.64
C LYS A 42 -4.27 -8.28 13.91
N SER A 43 -4.25 -8.70 12.65
CA SER A 43 -3.07 -8.67 11.80
C SER A 43 -3.45 -8.40 10.35
N ILE A 44 -2.52 -7.82 9.58
CA ILE A 44 -2.72 -7.54 8.15
C ILE A 44 -1.43 -7.81 7.37
N LEU A 45 -1.60 -8.33 6.15
CA LEU A 45 -0.54 -8.46 5.16
C LEU A 45 -0.68 -7.34 4.13
N ILE A 46 0.34 -6.49 4.00
CA ILE A 46 0.42 -5.47 2.96
C ILE A 46 1.32 -6.02 1.85
N VAL A 47 0.75 -6.14 0.65
CA VAL A 47 1.49 -6.63 -0.53
C VAL A 47 1.96 -5.44 -1.36
N GLY A 48 3.28 -5.22 -1.35
CA GLY A 48 3.95 -4.07 -1.94
C GLY A 48 4.40 -3.05 -0.88
N GLY A 49 5.71 -2.88 -0.75
CA GLY A 49 6.39 -1.91 0.11
C GLY A 49 6.64 -0.57 -0.57
N GLY A 50 5.75 -0.13 -1.48
CA GLY A 50 5.76 1.21 -2.06
C GLY A 50 5.21 2.27 -1.10
N VAL A 51 5.11 3.52 -1.55
CA VAL A 51 4.66 4.66 -0.70
C VAL A 51 3.34 4.38 0.01
N ILE A 52 2.28 4.02 -0.72
CA ILE A 52 0.95 3.73 -0.15
C ILE A 52 1.04 2.58 0.87
N GLY A 53 1.73 1.49 0.52
CA GLY A 53 1.86 0.32 1.41
C GLY A 53 2.56 0.68 2.72
N MET A 54 3.62 1.50 2.66
CA MET A 54 4.37 1.92 3.85
C MET A 54 3.61 2.92 4.72
N GLU A 55 2.81 3.82 4.12
CA GLU A 55 1.91 4.73 4.86
C GLU A 55 0.86 3.93 5.65
N TRP A 56 0.20 2.99 4.98
CA TRP A 56 -0.74 2.07 5.63
C TRP A 56 -0.07 1.22 6.72
N ALA A 57 1.13 0.73 6.46
CA ALA A 57 1.88 -0.05 7.44
C ALA A 57 2.15 0.74 8.72
N SER A 58 2.62 1.98 8.60
CA SER A 58 2.85 2.83 9.77
C SER A 58 1.54 3.12 10.51
N MET A 59 0.50 3.53 9.79
CA MET A 59 -0.78 3.92 10.40
C MET A 59 -1.43 2.75 11.14
N LEU A 60 -1.52 1.56 10.51
CA LEU A 60 -2.16 0.40 11.13
C LEU A 60 -1.37 -0.13 12.32
N HIS A 61 -0.04 -0.08 12.26
CA HIS A 61 0.78 -0.39 13.42
C HIS A 61 0.52 0.58 14.58
N ASP A 62 0.43 1.88 14.31
CA ASP A 62 0.15 2.89 15.34
C ASP A 62 -1.25 2.66 15.99
N PHE A 63 -2.18 2.01 15.27
CA PHE A 63 -3.46 1.54 15.80
C PHE A 63 -3.41 0.16 16.48
N GLY A 64 -2.23 -0.45 16.62
CA GLY A 64 -2.03 -1.72 17.32
C GLY A 64 -2.26 -2.97 16.47
N VAL A 65 -2.39 -2.84 15.15
CA VAL A 65 -2.50 -3.98 14.23
C VAL A 65 -1.12 -4.61 14.03
N GLU A 66 -1.05 -5.93 14.02
CA GLU A 66 0.17 -6.64 13.63
C GLU A 66 0.36 -6.59 12.10
N VAL A 67 1.32 -5.80 11.63
CA VAL A 67 1.55 -5.57 10.20
C VAL A 67 2.74 -6.39 9.69
N THR A 68 2.53 -7.09 8.58
CA THR A 68 3.61 -7.68 7.76
C THR A 68 3.60 -7.02 6.39
N VAL A 69 4.77 -6.63 5.87
CA VAL A 69 4.91 -6.08 4.51
C VAL A 69 5.67 -7.08 3.65
N LEU A 70 5.03 -7.52 2.56
CA LEU A 70 5.65 -8.37 1.55
C LEU A 70 6.03 -7.52 0.35
N GLU A 71 7.33 -7.34 0.13
CA GLU A 71 7.90 -6.64 -1.02
C GLU A 71 8.70 -7.62 -1.88
N TYR A 72 8.52 -7.53 -3.20
CA TYR A 72 9.24 -8.36 -4.17
C TYR A 72 10.63 -7.80 -4.48
N ALA A 73 10.78 -6.48 -4.49
CA ALA A 73 12.06 -5.81 -4.68
C ALA A 73 12.99 -6.01 -3.47
N ASP A 74 14.27 -5.70 -3.67
CA ASP A 74 15.30 -5.88 -2.63
C ASP A 74 15.13 -4.95 -1.40
N ARG A 75 14.27 -3.93 -1.50
CA ARG A 75 14.03 -2.93 -0.44
C ARG A 75 12.63 -2.31 -0.54
N ILE A 76 12.11 -1.86 0.60
CA ILE A 76 10.93 -0.97 0.64
C ILE A 76 11.25 0.37 -0.01
N ILE A 77 10.21 1.09 -0.45
CA ILE A 77 10.26 2.33 -1.23
C ILE A 77 11.37 2.28 -2.32
N PRO A 78 11.34 1.27 -3.22
CA PRO A 78 12.44 0.98 -4.13
C PRO A 78 12.70 2.07 -5.17
N THR A 79 11.72 2.95 -5.40
CA THR A 79 11.84 4.13 -6.28
C THR A 79 12.63 5.27 -5.65
N GLU A 80 12.78 5.26 -4.32
CA GLU A 80 13.53 6.27 -3.58
C GLU A 80 15.02 5.91 -3.48
N ASP A 81 15.79 6.89 -3.01
CA ASP A 81 17.21 6.73 -2.75
C ASP A 81 17.48 5.57 -1.76
N LYS A 82 18.55 4.82 -2.01
CA LYS A 82 18.91 3.64 -1.22
C LYS A 82 19.13 3.96 0.26
N GLU A 83 19.71 5.11 0.58
CA GLU A 83 19.96 5.53 1.96
C GLU A 83 18.64 5.83 2.67
N ILE A 84 17.68 6.43 1.97
CA ILE A 84 16.33 6.68 2.49
C ILE A 84 15.60 5.35 2.75
N SER A 85 15.61 4.42 1.80
CA SER A 85 15.02 3.08 2.00
C SER A 85 15.62 2.37 3.22
N LYS A 86 16.95 2.45 3.37
CA LYS A 86 17.69 1.82 4.47
C LYS A 86 17.33 2.44 5.81
N GLU A 87 17.30 3.77 5.88
CA GLU A 87 17.00 4.49 7.11
C GLU A 87 15.54 4.26 7.54
N LEU A 88 14.60 4.31 6.59
CA LEU A 88 13.20 3.99 6.86
C LEU A 88 13.04 2.56 7.39
N THR A 89 13.68 1.58 6.75
CA THR A 89 13.66 0.18 7.21
C THR A 89 14.19 0.06 8.64
N ARG A 90 15.27 0.78 8.96
CA ARG A 90 15.88 0.78 10.30
C ARG A 90 14.91 1.33 11.35
N LEU A 91 14.24 2.44 11.06
CA LEU A 91 13.26 3.05 11.95
C LEU A 91 12.07 2.13 12.18
N PHE A 92 11.50 1.56 11.12
CA PHE A 92 10.35 0.65 11.23
C PHE A 92 10.69 -0.62 12.02
N LYS A 93 11.89 -1.20 11.83
CA LYS A 93 12.33 -2.35 12.65
C LYS A 93 12.55 -1.98 14.12
N LYS A 94 13.11 -0.80 14.39
CA LYS A 94 13.33 -0.30 15.76
C LYS A 94 12.01 -0.12 16.51
N GLU A 95 11.00 0.43 15.85
CA GLU A 95 9.67 0.65 16.41
C GLU A 95 8.82 -0.63 16.45
N LYS A 96 9.35 -1.77 15.96
CA LYS A 96 8.62 -3.03 15.77
C LYS A 96 7.37 -2.85 14.90
N LYS A 97 7.40 -1.87 14.00
CA LYS A 97 6.34 -1.54 13.05
C LYS A 97 6.07 -2.64 12.04
N LEU A 98 7.10 -3.44 11.76
CA LEU A 98 7.06 -4.51 10.77
C LEU A 98 7.58 -5.80 11.41
N LYS A 99 6.83 -6.89 11.22
CA LYS A 99 7.41 -8.22 11.25
C LYS A 99 8.00 -8.59 9.90
#